data_AF-A0AAW6HUB1-F1
#
_entry.id   AF-A0AAW6HUB1-F1
#
_cell.length_a   1.000
_cell.length_b   1.000
_cell.length_c   1.000
_cell.angle_alpha   90.00
_cell.angle_beta   90.00
_cell.angle_gamma   90.00
#
_symmetry.space_group_name_H-M   'P 1'
#
loop_
_entity.id
_entity.type
_entity.pdbx_description
1 polymer ?
#
loop_
_entity_poly.entity_id
_entity_poly.type
_entity_poly.pdbx_seq_one_letter_code
_entity_poly.pdbx_strand_id
1 'polypeptide(L)'
;MLFTNRRLSATANTKITEYISKQCEIPVESISLCGLEKLDMYFNHFPEAVHHAGLDPVDSPLIVRTQELAEIIEALAQFKEKGCQVLRDHSPVIRVPYKEKNELNQLSQEYEKEWRRIYLKEEVFIRNFLAAPENTRFVEIYTSTTEHFRFKIIAKRKDHQSFDALVESLMDVLFNRASVLAQSGHQSLTRALLFYMYWNCDIGKDVDNTEEAEDAASNETLTS
;
A
#
# COMPACT_ATOMS: atom_id res chain seq x y z
N MET A 1 -27.58 16.58 11.88
CA MET A 1 -27.35 15.54 10.86
C MET A 1 -25.94 15.00 11.03
N LEU A 2 -25.75 13.69 11.04
CA LEU A 2 -24.46 13.03 11.25
C LEU A 2 -24.16 12.10 10.08
N PHE A 3 -22.95 12.19 9.52
CA PHE A 3 -22.51 11.35 8.42
C PHE A 3 -21.64 10.19 8.92
N THR A 4 -21.74 9.04 8.26
CA THR A 4 -20.97 7.84 8.62
C THR A 4 -20.38 7.20 7.36
N ASN A 5 -19.14 6.73 7.45
CA ASN A 5 -18.46 5.99 6.36
C ASN A 5 -18.84 4.49 6.39
N ARG A 6 -20.14 4.19 6.50
CA ARG A 6 -20.70 2.83 6.50
C ARG A 6 -22.05 2.83 5.79
N ARG A 7 -22.40 1.68 5.23
CA ARG A 7 -23.80 1.37 4.87
C ARG A 7 -24.59 1.14 6.14
N LEU A 8 -25.72 1.82 6.29
CA LEU A 8 -26.53 1.74 7.50
C LEU A 8 -27.66 0.74 7.31
N SER A 9 -27.63 -0.36 8.07
CA SER A 9 -28.80 -1.23 8.16
C SER A 9 -29.89 -0.55 8.99
N ALA A 10 -31.16 -0.81 8.65
CA ALA A 10 -32.31 -0.24 9.35
C ALA A 10 -32.24 -0.49 10.88
N THR A 11 -31.84 -1.68 11.30
CA THR A 11 -31.72 -2.05 12.71
C THR A 11 -30.62 -1.30 13.44
N ALA A 12 -29.47 -1.06 12.79
CA ALA A 12 -28.39 -0.27 13.39
C ALA A 12 -28.77 1.21 13.50
N ASN A 13 -29.48 1.74 12.50
CA ASN A 13 -29.95 3.12 12.48
C ASN A 13 -30.81 3.43 13.70
N THR A 14 -31.86 2.63 13.95
CA THR A 14 -32.78 2.83 15.08
C THR A 14 -32.06 2.81 16.43
N LYS A 15 -31.19 1.81 16.66
CA LYS A 15 -30.43 1.69 17.91
C LYS A 15 -29.55 2.91 18.19
N ILE A 16 -28.88 3.43 17.16
CA ILE A 16 -27.97 4.57 17.31
C ILE A 16 -28.78 5.86 17.54
N THR A 17 -29.88 6.06 16.79
CA THR A 17 -30.71 7.26 16.96
C THR A 17 -31.39 7.30 18.33
N GLU A 18 -31.89 6.17 18.83
CA GLU A 18 -32.47 6.07 20.18
C GLU A 18 -31.43 6.34 21.26
N TYR A 19 -30.21 5.81 21.10
CA TYR A 19 -29.11 6.05 22.02
C TYR A 19 -28.75 7.54 22.08
N ILE A 20 -28.54 8.19 20.93
CA ILE A 20 -28.22 9.62 20.85
C ILE A 20 -29.35 10.45 21.44
N SER A 21 -30.61 10.13 21.11
CA SER A 21 -31.79 10.82 21.66
C SER A 21 -31.80 10.79 23.18
N LYS A 22 -31.55 9.62 23.78
CA LYS A 22 -31.50 9.45 25.23
C LYS A 22 -30.32 10.18 25.88
N GLN A 23 -29.14 10.15 25.27
CA GLN A 23 -27.93 10.76 25.87
C GLN A 23 -27.88 12.27 25.71
N CYS A 24 -28.42 12.79 24.62
CA CYS A 24 -28.35 14.21 24.28
C CYS A 24 -29.65 14.96 24.55
N GLU A 25 -30.72 14.27 24.98
CA GLU A 25 -32.06 14.84 25.22
C GLU A 25 -32.65 15.53 23.97
N ILE A 26 -32.39 14.95 22.79
CA ILE A 26 -32.88 15.45 21.49
C ILE A 26 -33.96 14.50 20.96
N PRO A 27 -35.09 14.99 20.41
CA PRO A 27 -36.09 14.13 19.79
C PRO A 27 -35.53 13.29 18.64
N VAL A 28 -35.96 12.03 18.52
CA VAL A 28 -35.44 11.09 17.51
C VAL A 28 -35.64 11.63 16.09
N GLU A 29 -36.78 12.26 15.83
CA GLU A 29 -37.12 12.91 14.56
C GLU A 29 -36.15 14.04 14.16
N SER A 30 -35.45 14.64 15.13
CA SER A 30 -34.43 15.66 14.88
C SER A 30 -33.05 15.07 14.58
N ILE A 31 -32.89 13.73 14.69
CA ILE A 31 -31.62 13.03 14.49
C ILE A 31 -31.66 12.32 13.13
N SER A 32 -30.89 12.85 12.18
CA SER A 32 -30.66 12.20 10.88
C SER A 32 -29.25 11.63 10.80
N LEU A 33 -29.17 10.29 10.71
CA LEU A 33 -27.95 9.59 10.32
C LEU A 33 -27.93 9.39 8.80
N CYS A 34 -26.80 9.72 8.19
CA CYS A 34 -26.55 9.63 6.77
C CYS A 34 -25.40 8.66 6.52
N GLY A 35 -25.73 7.45 6.06
CA GLY A 35 -24.75 6.49 5.57
C GLY A 35 -24.35 6.77 4.12
N LEU A 36 -23.56 5.84 3.54
CA LEU A 36 -23.07 5.96 2.17
C LEU A 36 -24.20 6.13 1.14
N GLU A 37 -25.37 5.49 1.32
CA GLU A 37 -26.46 5.60 0.34
C GLU A 37 -27.02 7.02 0.24
N LYS A 38 -27.21 7.70 1.38
CA LYS A 38 -27.68 9.09 1.40
C LYS A 38 -26.59 10.05 0.92
N LEU A 39 -25.33 9.76 1.24
CA LEU A 39 -24.20 10.56 0.78
C LEU A 39 -24.09 10.52 -0.75
N ASP A 40 -24.19 9.34 -1.36
CA ASP A 40 -24.20 9.15 -2.82
C ASP A 40 -25.39 9.89 -3.46
N MET A 41 -26.58 9.78 -2.84
CA MET A 41 -27.76 10.53 -3.28
C MET A 41 -27.49 12.05 -3.27
N TYR A 42 -26.89 12.57 -2.21
CA TYR A 42 -26.56 14.01 -2.12
C TYR A 42 -25.51 14.43 -3.15
N PHE A 43 -24.46 13.65 -3.37
CA PHE A 43 -23.47 13.97 -4.40
C PHE A 43 -24.04 13.93 -5.82
N ASN A 44 -25.00 13.04 -6.08
CA ASN A 44 -25.72 13.02 -7.36
C ASN A 44 -26.64 14.23 -7.54
N HIS A 45 -27.28 14.69 -6.45
CA HIS A 45 -28.22 15.81 -6.52
C HIS A 45 -27.53 17.18 -6.48
N PHE A 46 -26.35 17.25 -5.87
CA PHE A 46 -25.54 18.47 -5.70
C PHE A 46 -24.11 18.25 -6.22
N PRO A 47 -23.94 18.04 -7.54
CA PRO A 47 -22.62 17.81 -8.13
C PRO A 47 -21.66 18.99 -7.93
N GLU A 48 -22.18 20.22 -7.84
CA GLU A 48 -21.37 21.40 -7.50
C GLU A 48 -20.70 21.29 -6.12
N ALA A 49 -21.29 20.56 -5.16
CA ALA A 49 -20.68 20.37 -3.85
C ALA A 49 -19.38 19.56 -3.94
N VAL A 50 -19.31 18.59 -4.85
CA VAL A 50 -18.09 17.80 -5.13
C VAL A 50 -17.02 18.71 -5.73
N HIS A 51 -17.41 19.58 -6.67
CA HIS A 51 -16.50 20.54 -7.30
C HIS A 51 -15.98 21.60 -6.32
N HIS A 52 -16.86 22.18 -5.50
CA HIS A 52 -16.49 23.17 -4.48
C HIS A 52 -15.60 22.59 -3.38
N ALA A 53 -15.77 21.30 -3.06
CA ALA A 53 -14.91 20.60 -2.11
C ALA A 53 -13.56 20.16 -2.73
N GLY A 54 -13.34 20.37 -4.04
CA GLY A 54 -12.13 19.94 -4.73
C GLY A 54 -11.95 18.43 -4.75
N LEU A 55 -13.05 17.67 -4.72
CA LEU A 55 -13.03 16.21 -4.69
C LEU A 55 -12.91 15.67 -6.11
N ASP A 56 -11.68 15.55 -6.62
CA ASP A 56 -11.41 14.86 -7.88
C ASP A 56 -11.08 13.38 -7.61
N PRO A 57 -11.83 12.41 -8.17
CA PRO A 57 -11.48 11.00 -8.12
C PRO A 57 -10.06 10.70 -8.65
N VAL A 58 -9.57 11.50 -9.60
CA VAL A 58 -8.21 11.44 -10.15
C VAL A 58 -7.17 11.96 -9.14
N ASP A 59 -7.52 12.89 -8.27
CA ASP A 59 -6.65 13.37 -7.18
C ASP A 59 -6.83 12.58 -5.88
N SER A 60 -7.65 11.52 -5.90
CA SER A 60 -7.82 10.62 -4.77
C SER A 60 -6.47 10.08 -4.29
N PRO A 61 -6.27 9.89 -2.96
CA PRO A 61 -5.03 9.38 -2.40
C PRO A 61 -4.60 8.05 -3.03
N LEU A 62 -3.35 7.66 -2.79
CA LEU A 62 -2.82 6.39 -3.25
C LEU A 62 -3.64 5.23 -2.65
N ILE A 63 -4.57 4.69 -3.44
CA ILE A 63 -5.42 3.57 -3.09
C ILE A 63 -4.83 2.30 -3.68
N VAL A 64 -4.45 1.37 -2.80
CA VAL A 64 -4.00 0.03 -3.16
C VAL A 64 -4.99 -1.04 -2.73
N ARG A 65 -4.99 -2.17 -3.44
CA ARG A 65 -5.66 -3.40 -3.00
C ARG A 65 -4.96 -3.95 -1.77
N THR A 66 -5.72 -4.14 -0.69
CA THR A 66 -5.20 -4.60 0.60
C THR A 66 -5.36 -6.11 0.83
N GLN A 67 -6.27 -6.76 0.11
CA GLN A 67 -6.60 -8.16 0.30
C GLN A 67 -5.44 -9.10 -0.10
N GLU A 68 -4.89 -8.90 -1.29
CA GLU A 68 -3.73 -9.66 -1.80
C GLU A 68 -2.52 -9.54 -0.85
N LEU A 69 -2.26 -8.32 -0.35
CA LEU A 69 -1.21 -8.09 0.64
C LEU A 69 -1.51 -8.82 1.97
N ALA A 70 -2.75 -8.77 2.45
CA ALA A 70 -3.15 -9.45 3.70
C ALA A 70 -2.90 -10.96 3.63
N GLU A 71 -3.22 -11.60 2.50
CA GLU A 71 -2.96 -13.03 2.30
C GLU A 71 -1.47 -13.37 2.41
N ILE A 72 -0.59 -12.55 1.83
CA ILE A 72 0.87 -12.75 1.94
C ILE A 72 1.31 -12.55 3.40
N ILE A 73 0.82 -11.53 4.09
CA ILE A 73 1.22 -11.23 5.47
C ILE A 73 0.78 -12.32 6.44
N GLU A 74 -0.43 -12.85 6.30
CA GLU A 74 -0.91 -13.98 7.10
C GLU A 74 -0.05 -15.23 6.88
N ALA A 75 0.29 -15.52 5.62
CA ALA A 75 1.14 -16.66 5.28
C ALA A 75 2.57 -16.50 5.82
N LEU A 76 3.14 -15.29 5.73
CA LEU A 76 4.44 -14.97 6.32
C LEU A 76 4.41 -15.13 7.85
N ALA A 77 3.36 -14.67 8.52
CA ALA A 77 3.22 -14.82 9.97
C ALA A 77 3.22 -16.31 10.37
N GLN A 78 2.40 -17.13 9.69
CA GLN A 78 2.36 -18.58 9.92
C GLN A 78 3.71 -19.26 9.61
N PHE A 79 4.39 -18.82 8.56
CA PHE A 79 5.71 -19.35 8.19
C PHE A 79 6.76 -19.01 9.26
N LYS A 80 6.70 -17.81 9.83
CA LYS A 80 7.58 -17.37 10.93
C LYS A 80 7.37 -18.19 12.20
N GLU A 81 6.13 -18.50 12.55
CA GLU A 81 5.79 -19.34 13.72
C GLU A 81 6.30 -20.78 13.59
N LYS A 82 6.31 -21.34 12.37
CA LYS A 82 6.77 -22.70 12.11
C LYS A 82 8.30 -22.87 12.18
N GLY A 83 9.07 -21.79 12.32
CA GLY A 83 10.52 -21.84 12.53
C GLY A 83 11.30 -22.47 11.37
N CYS A 84 10.84 -22.29 10.12
CA CYS A 84 11.46 -22.93 8.96
C CYS A 84 12.93 -22.52 8.76
N GLN A 85 13.76 -23.48 8.36
CA GLN A 85 15.18 -23.26 8.15
C GLN A 85 15.43 -22.44 6.89
N VAL A 86 16.31 -21.45 7.03
CA VAL A 86 16.71 -20.51 6.00
C VAL A 86 17.61 -21.23 4.99
N LEU A 87 17.08 -21.59 3.81
CA LEU A 87 17.92 -21.95 2.68
C LEU A 87 18.66 -20.68 2.21
N ARG A 88 19.99 -20.70 2.18
CA ARG A 88 20.74 -19.55 1.66
C ARG A 88 20.80 -19.63 0.15
N ASP A 89 19.87 -18.96 -0.51
CA ASP A 89 20.06 -18.62 -1.92
C ASP A 89 21.04 -17.44 -2.01
N HIS A 90 22.13 -17.66 -2.76
CA HIS A 90 23.20 -16.70 -3.04
C HIS A 90 23.12 -16.14 -4.46
N SER A 91 22.03 -16.41 -5.18
CA SER A 91 21.81 -15.88 -6.52
C SER A 91 21.87 -14.35 -6.49
N PRO A 92 22.72 -13.72 -7.30
CA PRO A 92 22.82 -12.27 -7.32
C PRO A 92 21.51 -11.66 -7.83
N VAL A 93 20.85 -10.88 -6.98
CA VAL A 93 19.71 -10.05 -7.38
C VAL A 93 20.27 -8.83 -8.11
N ILE A 94 19.91 -8.68 -9.40
CA ILE A 94 20.23 -7.49 -10.18
C ILE A 94 19.43 -6.33 -9.58
N ARG A 95 20.14 -5.34 -9.04
CA ARG A 95 19.52 -4.16 -8.41
C ARG A 95 20.46 -2.97 -8.51
N VAL A 96 19.88 -1.78 -8.56
CA VAL A 96 20.65 -0.55 -8.36
C VAL A 96 21.26 -0.54 -6.94
N PRO A 97 22.46 0.03 -6.76
CA PRO A 97 23.03 0.22 -5.44
C PRO A 97 22.04 0.94 -4.51
N TYR A 98 21.87 0.43 -3.29
CA TYR A 98 20.85 0.94 -2.36
C TYR A 98 20.95 2.46 -2.13
N LYS A 99 22.19 2.98 -2.04
CA LYS A 99 22.45 4.41 -1.87
C LYS A 99 21.90 5.24 -3.04
N GLU A 100 22.19 4.81 -4.26
CA GLU A 100 21.72 5.47 -5.49
C GLU A 100 20.20 5.41 -5.59
N LYS A 101 19.60 4.26 -5.27
CA LYS A 101 18.15 4.12 -5.19
C LYS A 101 17.51 5.14 -4.24
N ASN A 102 18.11 5.34 -3.06
CA ASN A 102 17.63 6.28 -2.06
C ASN A 102 17.72 7.73 -2.53
N GLU A 103 18.78 8.09 -3.22
CA GLU A 103 18.95 9.41 -3.84
C GLU A 103 17.89 9.64 -4.92
N LEU A 104 17.71 8.68 -5.85
CA LEU A 104 16.67 8.71 -6.90
C LEU A 104 15.25 8.85 -6.33
N ASN A 105 15.00 8.22 -5.18
CA ASN A 105 13.71 8.22 -4.53
C ASN A 105 13.57 9.30 -3.46
N GLN A 106 14.55 10.18 -3.25
CA GLN A 106 14.50 11.19 -2.18
C GLN A 106 14.15 10.58 -0.81
N LEU A 107 14.69 9.40 -0.50
CA LEU A 107 14.50 8.77 0.81
C LEU A 107 15.36 9.51 1.84
N SER A 108 14.76 9.97 2.94
CA SER A 108 15.51 10.66 3.97
C SER A 108 16.56 9.76 4.63
N GLN A 109 17.73 10.32 4.96
CA GLN A 109 18.85 9.56 5.51
C GLN A 109 18.53 8.90 6.86
N GLU A 110 17.76 9.59 7.70
CA GLU A 110 17.32 9.06 9.00
C GLU A 110 16.41 7.84 8.82
N TYR A 111 15.45 7.96 7.91
CA TYR A 111 14.53 6.87 7.60
C TYR A 111 15.25 5.70 6.95
N GLU A 112 16.15 5.94 5.99
CA GLU A 112 16.99 4.90 5.38
C GLU A 112 17.71 4.07 6.45
N LYS A 113 18.41 4.76 7.36
CA LYS A 113 19.24 4.13 8.37
C LYS A 113 18.40 3.22 9.27
N GLU A 114 17.24 3.70 9.71
CA GLU A 114 16.37 2.94 10.61
C GLU A 114 15.65 1.80 9.88
N TRP A 115 15.12 2.06 8.69
CA TRP A 115 14.42 1.06 7.88
C TRP A 115 15.33 -0.11 7.52
N ARG A 116 16.57 0.20 7.09
CA ARG A 116 17.60 -0.82 6.83
C ARG A 116 18.01 -1.55 8.10
N ARG A 117 18.27 -0.84 9.22
CA ARG A 117 18.69 -1.45 10.49
C ARG A 117 17.68 -2.48 11.00
N ILE A 118 16.39 -2.20 10.86
CA ILE A 118 15.33 -3.08 11.35
C ILE A 118 15.05 -4.21 10.36
N TYR A 119 14.90 -3.92 9.06
CA TYR A 119 14.26 -4.84 8.11
C TYR A 119 15.21 -5.55 7.15
N LEU A 120 16.49 -5.16 7.06
CA LEU A 120 17.45 -5.87 6.19
C LEU A 120 17.58 -7.36 6.56
N LYS A 121 17.42 -7.72 7.84
CA LYS A 121 17.43 -9.12 8.28
C LYS A 121 16.19 -9.92 7.84
N GLU A 122 15.07 -9.23 7.60
CA GLU A 122 13.82 -9.85 7.17
C GLU A 122 13.81 -10.10 5.66
N GLU A 123 14.75 -9.49 4.91
CA GLU A 123 14.89 -9.67 3.46
C GLU A 123 15.08 -11.15 3.10
N VAL A 124 16.04 -11.82 3.73
CA VAL A 124 16.31 -13.25 3.49
C VAL A 124 15.12 -14.12 3.87
N PHE A 125 14.40 -13.75 4.93
CA PHE A 125 13.20 -14.46 5.37
C PHE A 125 12.09 -14.41 4.31
N ILE A 126 11.81 -13.22 3.76
CA ILE A 126 10.79 -13.03 2.72
C ILE A 126 11.24 -13.69 1.41
N ARG A 127 12.50 -13.55 1.01
CA ARG A 127 13.04 -14.20 -0.19
C ARG A 127 12.85 -15.70 -0.15
N ASN A 128 13.16 -16.32 0.99
CA ASN A 128 13.05 -17.76 1.16
C ASN A 128 11.60 -18.23 1.19
N PHE A 129 10.71 -17.47 1.81
CA PHE A 129 9.28 -17.73 1.73
C PHE A 129 8.81 -17.77 0.27
N LEU A 130 9.22 -16.79 -0.55
CA LEU A 130 8.84 -16.74 -1.96
C LEU A 130 9.55 -17.79 -2.83
N ALA A 131 10.77 -18.21 -2.47
CA ALA A 131 11.52 -19.23 -3.20
C ALA A 131 11.07 -20.67 -2.90
N ALA A 132 10.28 -20.90 -1.84
CA ALA A 132 9.82 -22.23 -1.48
C ALA A 132 8.82 -22.76 -2.54
N PRO A 133 9.02 -23.96 -3.11
CA PRO A 133 8.15 -24.50 -4.17
C PRO A 133 6.66 -24.55 -3.79
N GLU A 134 6.36 -24.86 -2.53
CA GLU A 134 5.00 -24.88 -1.98
C GLU A 134 4.32 -23.49 -1.96
N ASN A 135 5.10 -22.42 -2.05
CA ASN A 135 4.63 -21.04 -1.98
C ASN A 135 4.50 -20.37 -3.35
N THR A 136 4.51 -21.14 -4.45
CA THR A 136 4.38 -20.62 -5.82
C THR A 136 3.17 -19.67 -5.98
N ARG A 137 2.02 -19.99 -5.36
CA ARG A 137 0.85 -19.10 -5.35
C ARG A 137 1.16 -17.72 -4.77
N PHE A 138 1.97 -17.64 -3.71
CA PHE A 138 2.33 -16.36 -3.10
C PHE A 138 3.29 -15.55 -3.96
N VAL A 139 4.08 -16.18 -4.83
CA VAL A 139 4.88 -15.49 -5.85
C VAL A 139 3.99 -14.77 -6.86
N GLU A 140 2.91 -15.40 -7.30
CA GLU A 140 1.93 -14.79 -8.21
C GLU A 140 1.23 -13.59 -7.55
N ILE A 141 0.75 -13.76 -6.31
CA ILE A 141 0.11 -12.69 -5.54
C ILE A 141 1.11 -11.54 -5.29
N TYR A 142 2.35 -11.87 -4.93
CA TYR A 142 3.40 -10.89 -4.72
C TYR A 142 3.67 -10.08 -5.99
N THR A 143 3.81 -10.75 -7.13
CA THR A 143 4.06 -10.11 -8.43
C THR A 143 2.90 -9.20 -8.86
N SER A 144 1.65 -9.65 -8.71
CA SER A 144 0.46 -8.82 -8.94
C SER A 144 0.43 -7.60 -8.02
N THR A 145 0.80 -7.78 -6.75
CA THR A 145 0.81 -6.72 -5.74
C THR A 145 1.90 -5.69 -6.04
N THR A 146 3.12 -6.13 -6.40
CA THR A 146 4.22 -5.21 -6.73
C THR A 146 3.90 -4.40 -7.97
N GLU A 147 3.38 -5.01 -9.03
CA GLU A 147 2.93 -4.32 -10.24
C GLU A 147 1.87 -3.26 -9.89
N HIS A 148 0.87 -3.64 -9.11
CA HIS A 148 -0.18 -2.72 -8.68
C HIS A 148 0.38 -1.52 -7.90
N PHE A 149 1.31 -1.78 -6.97
CA PHE A 149 1.91 -0.74 -6.14
C PHE A 149 2.79 0.17 -6.98
N ARG A 150 3.59 -0.38 -7.89
CA ARG A 150 4.46 0.36 -8.81
C ARG A 150 3.65 1.39 -9.60
N PHE A 151 2.58 0.97 -10.28
CA PHE A 151 1.76 1.90 -11.06
C PHE A 151 1.05 2.95 -10.21
N LYS A 152 0.58 2.57 -9.02
CA LYS A 152 -0.04 3.52 -8.08
C LYS A 152 0.96 4.56 -7.58
N ILE A 153 2.19 4.14 -7.28
CA ILE A 153 3.27 5.04 -6.89
C ILE A 153 3.61 5.98 -8.04
N ILE A 154 3.80 5.48 -9.26
CA ILE A 154 4.07 6.32 -10.45
C ILE A 154 2.96 7.34 -10.66
N ALA A 155 1.70 6.92 -10.59
CA ALA A 155 0.57 7.79 -10.90
C ALA A 155 0.25 8.83 -9.81
N LYS A 156 0.63 8.58 -8.54
CA LYS A 156 0.19 9.39 -7.39
C LYS A 156 1.30 10.09 -6.64
N ARG A 157 2.55 9.65 -6.82
CA ARG A 157 3.69 10.31 -6.20
C ARG A 157 3.93 11.64 -6.90
N LYS A 158 3.96 12.72 -6.11
CA LYS A 158 4.33 14.05 -6.61
C LYS A 158 5.86 14.15 -6.73
N ASP A 159 6.35 14.96 -7.67
CA ASP A 159 7.80 15.06 -8.01
C ASP A 159 8.73 15.38 -6.83
N HIS A 160 8.19 16.04 -5.79
CA HIS A 160 8.93 16.48 -4.61
C HIS A 160 8.55 15.69 -3.34
N GLN A 161 7.74 14.64 -3.47
CA GLN A 161 7.38 13.81 -2.33
C GLN A 161 8.50 12.81 -2.05
N SER A 162 9.03 12.87 -0.83
CA SER A 162 10.01 11.91 -0.33
C SER A 162 9.40 10.51 -0.21
N PHE A 163 10.21 9.48 -0.43
CA PHE A 163 9.70 8.11 -0.47
C PHE A 163 9.27 7.59 0.91
N ASP A 164 9.89 8.06 1.99
CA ASP A 164 9.49 7.77 3.36
C ASP A 164 8.09 8.29 3.67
N ALA A 165 7.75 9.52 3.26
CA ALA A 165 6.39 10.06 3.41
C ALA A 165 5.36 9.25 2.61
N LEU A 166 5.74 8.75 1.44
CA LEU A 166 4.90 7.85 0.65
C LEU A 166 4.69 6.51 1.36
N VAL A 167 5.74 5.91 1.92
CA VAL A 167 5.65 4.64 2.64
C VAL A 167 4.75 4.77 3.87
N GLU A 168 4.90 5.83 4.66
CA GLU A 168 4.02 6.06 5.82
C GLU A 168 2.56 6.25 5.40
N SER A 169 2.30 7.05 4.36
CA SER A 169 0.94 7.22 3.84
C SER A 169 0.33 5.91 3.32
N LEU A 170 1.14 5.07 2.66
CA LEU A 170 0.72 3.76 2.20
C LEU A 170 0.39 2.83 3.38
N MET A 171 1.21 2.83 4.43
CA MET A 171 0.97 2.05 5.65
C MET A 171 -0.36 2.45 6.32
N ASP A 172 -0.63 3.76 6.43
CA ASP A 172 -1.90 4.25 6.96
C ASP A 172 -3.10 3.75 6.13
N VAL A 173 -3.00 3.79 4.80
CA VAL A 173 -4.06 3.28 3.92
C VAL A 173 -4.28 1.77 4.10
N LEU A 174 -3.19 1.01 4.20
CA LEU A 174 -3.24 -0.44 4.37
C LEU A 174 -3.92 -0.83 5.69
N PHE A 175 -3.53 -0.22 6.80
CA PHE A 175 -4.06 -0.54 8.13
C PHE A 175 -5.49 -0.05 8.34
N ASN A 176 -5.86 1.10 7.77
CA ASN A 176 -7.23 1.60 7.87
C ASN A 176 -8.23 0.76 7.07
N ARG A 177 -7.78 0.06 6.02
CA ARG A 177 -8.67 -0.70 5.12
C ARG A 177 -8.73 -2.19 5.42
N ALA A 178 -7.67 -2.77 5.99
CA ALA A 178 -7.64 -4.19 6.34
C ALA A 178 -7.25 -4.37 7.81
N SER A 179 -8.23 -4.74 8.63
CA SER A 179 -8.01 -4.98 10.07
C SER A 179 -7.00 -6.09 10.34
N VAL A 180 -6.86 -7.06 9.43
CA VAL A 180 -5.84 -8.12 9.48
C VAL A 180 -4.44 -7.51 9.47
N LEU A 181 -4.18 -6.54 8.59
CA LEU A 181 -2.87 -5.86 8.50
C LEU A 181 -2.59 -5.00 9.73
N ALA A 182 -3.64 -4.46 10.35
CA ALA A 182 -3.53 -3.65 11.56
C ALA A 182 -3.21 -4.45 12.84
N GLN A 183 -3.24 -5.79 12.80
CA GLN A 183 -2.92 -6.63 13.96
C GLN A 183 -1.46 -6.47 14.40
N SER A 184 -1.21 -6.58 15.70
CA SER A 184 0.15 -6.58 16.25
C SER A 184 0.96 -7.74 15.65
N GLY A 185 2.21 -7.47 15.23
CA GLY A 185 3.04 -8.42 14.48
C GLY A 185 2.89 -8.29 12.96
N HIS A 186 1.66 -8.25 12.44
CA HIS A 186 1.38 -8.05 11.01
C HIS A 186 1.82 -6.68 10.52
N GLN A 187 1.74 -5.63 11.36
CA GLN A 187 2.23 -4.30 11.00
C GLN A 187 3.74 -4.31 10.67
N SER A 188 4.53 -5.04 11.46
CA SER A 188 5.97 -5.15 11.25
C SER A 188 6.29 -5.96 9.98
N LEU A 189 5.55 -7.06 9.74
CA LEU A 189 5.69 -7.83 8.50
C LEU A 189 5.27 -7.03 7.27
N THR A 190 4.23 -6.19 7.38
CA THR A 190 3.78 -5.30 6.29
C THR A 190 4.88 -4.31 5.93
N ARG A 191 5.51 -3.68 6.93
CA ARG A 191 6.65 -2.79 6.73
C ARG A 191 7.87 -3.52 6.16
N ALA A 192 8.12 -4.75 6.61
CA ALA A 192 9.19 -5.61 6.10
C ALA A 192 8.98 -5.97 4.63
N LEU A 193 7.74 -6.25 4.23
CA LEU A 193 7.40 -6.58 2.85
C LEU A 193 7.53 -5.37 1.92
N LEU A 194 7.10 -4.18 2.36
CA LEU A 194 7.37 -2.94 1.61
C LEU A 194 8.88 -2.65 1.48
N PHE A 195 9.64 -2.88 2.55
CA PHE A 195 11.09 -2.80 2.49
C PHE A 195 11.67 -3.76 1.46
N TYR A 196 11.21 -5.02 1.46
CA TYR A 196 11.65 -6.04 0.51
C TYR A 196 11.38 -5.63 -0.94
N MET A 197 10.17 -5.14 -1.24
CA MET A 197 9.80 -4.64 -2.57
C MET A 197 10.68 -3.46 -3.00
N TYR A 198 10.96 -2.52 -2.09
CA TYR A 198 11.83 -1.39 -2.40
C TYR A 198 13.28 -1.85 -2.59
N TRP A 199 13.79 -2.68 -1.68
CA TRP A 199 15.15 -3.21 -1.70
C TRP A 199 15.49 -3.97 -2.99
N ASN A 200 14.53 -4.74 -3.52
CA ASN A 200 14.68 -5.53 -4.74
C ASN A 200 14.26 -4.80 -6.02
N CYS A 201 13.94 -3.50 -5.93
CA CYS A 201 13.57 -2.70 -7.10
C CYS A 201 12.24 -3.07 -7.76
N ASP A 202 11.34 -3.65 -6.98
CA ASP A 202 9.96 -3.86 -7.41
C ASP A 202 9.15 -2.56 -7.36
N ILE A 203 9.49 -1.66 -6.43
CA ILE A 203 8.86 -0.33 -6.29
C ILE A 203 9.90 0.79 -6.15
N GLY A 204 9.45 2.02 -6.44
CA GLY A 204 10.30 3.20 -6.52
C GLY A 204 10.86 3.42 -7.92
N LYS A 205 11.58 4.53 -8.09
CA LYS A 205 12.38 4.79 -9.28
C LYS A 205 13.63 3.93 -9.25
N ASP A 206 14.03 3.45 -10.41
CA ASP A 206 15.29 2.77 -10.66
C ASP A 206 16.00 3.47 -11.83
N VAL A 207 17.27 3.16 -12.07
CA VAL A 207 17.97 3.64 -13.26
C VAL A 207 17.37 2.90 -14.45
N ASP A 208 16.78 3.63 -15.40
CA ASP A 208 16.34 3.05 -16.67
C ASP A 208 17.57 2.50 -17.40
N ASN A 209 17.76 1.18 -17.37
CA ASN A 209 18.75 0.51 -18.23
C ASN A 209 18.30 0.51 -19.71
N THR A 210 17.23 1.23 -20.05
CA THR A 210 16.58 1.23 -21.35
C THR A 210 17.24 2.19 -22.35
N GLU A 211 18.02 3.16 -21.89
CA GLU A 211 18.82 4.03 -22.78
C GLU A 211 20.00 3.26 -23.43
N GLU A 212 20.48 2.16 -22.84
CA GLU A 212 21.53 1.33 -23.48
C GLU A 212 21.01 0.50 -24.66
N ALA A 213 19.69 0.30 -24.80
CA ALA A 213 19.11 -0.48 -25.90
C ALA A 213 18.89 0.35 -27.18
N GLU A 214 18.66 1.66 -27.06
CA GLU A 214 18.48 2.55 -28.22
C GLU A 214 19.82 3.01 -28.83
N ASP A 215 20.88 3.14 -28.03
CA ASP A 215 22.23 3.45 -28.51
C ASP A 215 22.96 2.24 -29.13
N ALA A 216 22.63 1.01 -28.69
CA ALA A 216 23.17 -0.22 -29.31
C ALA A 216 22.56 -0.48 -30.70
N ALA A 217 21.26 -0.22 -30.88
CA ALA A 217 20.58 -0.35 -32.17
C ALA A 217 21.01 0.73 -33.19
N SER A 218 21.40 1.92 -32.70
CA SER A 218 21.85 3.02 -33.54
C SER A 218 23.29 2.83 -34.06
N ASN A 219 24.14 2.09 -33.33
CA ASN A 219 25.53 1.83 -33.74
C ASN A 219 25.69 0.63 -34.69
N GLU A 220 24.77 -0.34 -34.74
CA GLU A 220 24.83 -1.44 -35.73
C GLU A 220 24.38 -1.00 -37.14
N THR A 221 23.63 0.08 -37.26
CA THR A 221 23.12 0.57 -38.57
C THR A 221 24.15 1.45 -39.32
N LEU A 222 25.28 1.82 -38.70
CA LEU A 222 26.33 2.65 -39.30
C LEU A 222 27.57 1.88 -39.76
N THR A 223 27.60 0.55 -39.58
CA THR A 223 28.72 -0.31 -40.01
C THR A 223 28.32 -1.39 -41.03
N SER A 224 27.21 -1.19 -41.76
CA SER A 224 26.85 -2.02 -42.94
C SER A 224 27.06 -1.28 -44.25
#